data_AF-A0A835SC74-F1
#
_entry.id   AF-A0A835SC74-F1
#
_cell.length_a   1.000
_cell.length_b   1.000
_cell.length_c   1.000
_cell.angle_alpha   90.00
_cell.angle_beta   90.00
_cell.angle_gamma   90.00
#
_symmetry.space_group_name_H-M   'P 1'
#
loop_
_entity.id
_entity.type
_entity.pdbx_description
1 polymer ?
#
loop_
_entity_poly.entity_id
_entity_poly.type
_entity_poly.pdbx_seq_one_letter_code
_entity_poly.pdbx_strand_id
1 'polypeptide(L)'
;MGKRVRKDYVLEMPTEVIAESWSDSLKCYINSLSRPKRVFIILNPFGGKRSARRIFHSVVRPLLVAANIMYTSQETKYQLHAQELAYKLDLLKYDGIVCISGDGVLVEVVNGLLQRDDWDTAIKMPLGIIPAGTGNGMAKSLLDVAGEMYSIQNATFAVIRGHKRPLDVATVLQGETRFFSILMLTWGLVADIDIESEKYRWMGRTRIDFYFILRVMKLRKYNGHLEFVPAPGHDFYGEPKKESTSHRRTIDTSSRVDGDSKVKQTGYQCPSTSFKDSEWRSLEGPFIAISLVNVPWVGEDSMPAPKAEFSDGFLDLALIKDCPKSALVSISMKIRDGTHVNSPYVIYLKVKAFKLFPGNRVDEPKKGGIVDVDGEVIARGEGTYASGQDADLMAYGPPIEVTVDQGLAMVFSPIDDQQLSL
;
A
#
# COMPACT_ATOMS: atom_id res chain seq x y z
N MET A 1 4.24 15.50 21.84
CA MET A 1 3.67 14.31 22.51
C MET A 1 4.79 13.34 22.90
N GLY A 2 4.78 12.81 24.13
CA GLY A 2 5.90 12.05 24.70
C GLY A 2 5.90 10.56 24.36
N LYS A 3 7.05 9.90 24.58
CA LYS A 3 7.21 8.44 24.49
C LYS A 3 6.25 7.76 25.49
N ARG A 4 5.47 6.77 25.05
CA ARG A 4 4.62 5.98 25.97
C ARG A 4 5.51 5.25 26.97
N VAL A 5 5.18 5.34 28.26
CA VAL A 5 5.87 4.67 29.36
C VAL A 5 4.86 3.78 30.08
N ARG A 6 5.22 2.53 30.35
CA ARG A 6 4.42 1.65 31.19
C ARG A 6 4.54 2.13 32.63
N LYS A 7 3.40 2.34 33.28
CA LYS A 7 3.28 2.62 34.71
C LYS A 7 2.32 1.60 35.29
N ASP A 8 2.68 1.07 36.45
CA ASP A 8 1.81 0.19 37.20
C ASP A 8 1.14 1.03 38.30
N TYR A 9 -0.18 0.87 38.43
CA TYR A 9 -0.99 1.54 39.43
C TYR A 9 -1.60 0.46 40.32
N VAL A 10 -1.48 0.63 41.64
CA VAL A 10 -2.09 -0.24 42.63
C VAL A 10 -3.29 0.48 43.23
N LEU A 11 -4.46 -0.13 43.12
CA LEU A 11 -5.72 0.37 43.67
C LEU A 11 -6.05 -0.45 44.91
N GLU A 12 -5.94 0.16 46.09
CA GLU A 12 -6.29 -0.48 47.35
C GLU A 12 -7.79 -0.33 47.62
N MET A 13 -8.43 -1.43 48.04
CA MET A 13 -9.87 -1.48 48.30
C MET A 13 -10.12 -1.95 49.74
N PRO A 14 -11.23 -1.52 50.39
CA PRO A 14 -11.50 -1.84 51.79
C PRO A 14 -11.69 -3.34 52.07
N THR A 15 -12.15 -4.11 51.09
CA THR A 15 -12.37 -5.56 51.20
C THR A 15 -12.04 -6.26 49.88
N GLU A 16 -11.74 -7.55 49.96
CA GLU A 16 -11.48 -8.41 48.79
C GLU A 16 -12.70 -8.47 47.85
N VAL A 17 -13.92 -8.55 48.40
CA VAL A 17 -15.18 -8.55 47.63
C VAL A 17 -15.33 -7.29 46.76
N ILE A 18 -14.96 -6.12 47.29
CA ILE A 18 -15.00 -4.87 46.54
C ILE A 18 -13.92 -4.88 45.44
N ALA A 19 -12.72 -5.39 45.74
CA ALA A 19 -11.65 -5.51 44.75
C ALA A 19 -12.04 -6.44 43.58
N GLU A 20 -12.66 -7.58 43.87
CA GLU A 20 -13.19 -8.51 42.85
C GLU A 20 -14.26 -7.84 41.98
N SER A 21 -15.24 -7.18 42.61
CA SER A 21 -16.31 -6.47 41.88
C SER A 21 -15.75 -5.37 40.95
N TRP A 22 -14.75 -4.62 41.39
CA TRP A 22 -14.06 -3.63 40.55
C TRP A 22 -13.29 -4.28 39.41
N SER A 23 -12.55 -5.35 39.69
CA SER A 23 -11.80 -6.13 38.70
C SER A 23 -12.72 -6.65 37.60
N ASP A 24 -13.87 -7.21 37.98
CA ASP A 24 -14.83 -7.75 37.03
C ASP A 24 -15.55 -6.66 36.24
N SER A 25 -15.88 -5.53 36.87
CA SER A 25 -16.44 -4.36 36.17
C SER A 25 -15.46 -3.82 35.12
N LEU A 26 -14.17 -3.69 35.46
CA LEU A 26 -13.12 -3.27 34.52
C LEU A 26 -12.93 -4.27 33.38
N LYS A 27 -12.90 -5.57 33.67
CA LYS A 27 -12.81 -6.61 32.64
C LYS A 27 -14.03 -6.59 31.72
N CYS A 28 -15.24 -6.45 32.27
CA CYS A 28 -16.47 -6.35 31.49
C CYS A 28 -16.44 -5.13 30.56
N TYR A 29 -16.03 -3.96 31.06
CA TYR A 29 -15.85 -2.77 30.24
C TYR A 29 -14.78 -2.99 29.16
N ILE A 30 -13.61 -3.53 29.51
CA ILE A 30 -12.56 -3.82 28.53
C ILE A 30 -13.04 -4.81 27.45
N ASN A 31 -13.82 -5.82 27.84
CA ASN A 31 -14.38 -6.80 26.93
C ASN A 31 -15.46 -6.23 26.01
N SER A 32 -16.12 -5.13 26.40
CA SER A 32 -17.11 -4.45 25.54
C SER A 32 -16.46 -3.62 24.43
N LEU A 33 -15.17 -3.26 24.56
CA LEU A 33 -14.44 -2.42 23.60
C LEU A 33 -14.12 -3.07 22.24
N SER A 34 -14.77 -4.17 21.85
CA SER A 34 -14.60 -4.86 20.55
C SER A 34 -13.13 -5.11 20.14
N ARG A 35 -12.25 -5.27 21.13
CA ARG A 35 -10.80 -5.49 20.94
C ARG A 35 -10.54 -6.92 20.43
N PRO A 36 -9.49 -7.12 19.62
CA PRO A 36 -9.10 -8.47 19.20
C PRO A 36 -8.65 -9.29 20.41
N LYS A 37 -9.08 -10.55 20.49
CA LYS A 37 -8.69 -11.51 21.54
C LYS A 37 -7.64 -12.48 21.03
N ARG A 38 -7.65 -12.79 19.73
CA ARG A 38 -6.71 -13.69 19.06
C ARG A 38 -6.18 -13.05 17.79
N VAL A 39 -4.88 -12.99 17.62
CA VAL A 39 -4.25 -12.47 16.39
C VAL A 39 -3.27 -13.48 15.79
N PHE A 40 -3.23 -13.55 14.47
CA PHE A 40 -2.19 -14.29 13.75
C PHE A 40 -1.08 -13.32 13.36
N ILE A 41 0.16 -13.60 13.76
CA ILE A 41 1.30 -12.72 13.57
C ILE A 41 2.22 -13.30 12.48
N ILE A 42 2.41 -12.56 11.42
CA ILE A 42 3.39 -12.86 10.36
C ILE A 42 4.63 -12.01 10.61
N LEU A 43 5.76 -12.67 10.84
CA LEU A 43 7.04 -12.00 11.07
C LEU A 43 7.96 -12.17 9.87
N ASN A 44 8.58 -11.08 9.44
CA ASN A 44 9.65 -11.15 8.44
C ASN A 44 11.03 -10.94 9.07
N PRO A 45 11.80 -12.02 9.35
CA PRO A 45 13.11 -11.89 9.97
C PRO A 45 14.16 -11.28 9.01
N PHE A 46 13.88 -11.22 7.70
CA PHE A 46 14.80 -10.75 6.67
C PHE A 46 14.63 -9.25 6.33
N GLY A 47 13.52 -8.65 6.74
CA GLY A 47 13.21 -7.24 6.47
C GLY A 47 14.20 -6.26 7.12
N GLY A 48 14.59 -5.23 6.37
CA GLY A 48 15.40 -4.11 6.85
C GLY A 48 16.65 -4.51 7.65
N LYS A 49 16.75 -4.03 8.90
CA LYS A 49 17.86 -4.33 9.83
C LYS A 49 17.72 -5.69 10.52
N ARG A 50 16.90 -6.60 10.00
CA ARG A 50 16.60 -7.93 10.58
C ARG A 50 16.10 -7.83 12.02
N SER A 51 15.32 -6.79 12.31
CA SER A 51 14.90 -6.45 13.67
C SER A 51 13.55 -7.04 14.08
N ALA A 52 12.79 -7.67 13.17
CA ALA A 52 11.43 -8.13 13.45
C ALA A 52 11.35 -9.07 14.67
N ARG A 53 12.24 -10.07 14.78
CA ARG A 53 12.30 -10.97 15.95
C ARG A 53 12.54 -10.22 17.25
N ARG A 54 13.52 -9.30 17.24
CA ARG A 54 13.85 -8.48 18.42
C ARG A 54 12.66 -7.61 18.81
N ILE A 55 12.07 -6.90 17.85
CA ILE A 55 10.90 -6.03 18.05
C ILE A 55 9.73 -6.82 18.64
N PHE A 56 9.47 -8.00 18.09
CA PHE A 56 8.43 -8.89 18.58
C PHE A 56 8.66 -9.27 20.04
N HIS A 57 9.84 -9.78 20.38
CA HIS A 57 10.13 -10.22 21.75
C HIS A 57 10.23 -9.07 22.76
N SER A 58 10.81 -7.93 22.37
CA SER A 58 11.11 -6.84 23.29
C SER A 58 9.97 -5.84 23.48
N VAL A 59 9.07 -5.71 22.50
CA VAL A 59 8.00 -4.70 22.53
C VAL A 59 6.63 -5.34 22.32
N VAL A 60 6.41 -6.03 21.20
CA VAL A 60 5.06 -6.46 20.80
C VAL A 60 4.50 -7.53 21.74
N ARG A 61 5.25 -8.61 21.99
CA ARG A 61 4.82 -9.71 22.86
C ARG A 61 4.49 -9.24 24.28
N PRO A 62 5.33 -8.46 24.99
CA PRO A 62 4.98 -7.94 26.31
C PRO A 62 3.69 -7.13 26.34
N LEU A 63 3.44 -6.32 25.30
CA LEU A 63 2.22 -5.52 25.19
C LEU A 63 0.98 -6.38 24.92
N LEU A 64 1.07 -7.37 24.02
CA LEU A 64 -0.05 -8.30 23.77
C LEU A 64 -0.39 -9.14 25.00
N VAL A 65 0.61 -9.63 25.72
CA VAL A 65 0.42 -10.39 26.98
C VAL A 65 -0.24 -9.49 28.04
N ALA A 66 0.26 -8.27 28.23
CA ALA A 66 -0.35 -7.32 29.17
C ALA A 66 -1.79 -6.95 28.79
N ALA A 67 -2.10 -6.96 27.49
CA ALA A 67 -3.42 -6.69 26.95
C ALA A 67 -4.37 -7.90 26.96
N ASN A 68 -3.90 -9.07 27.44
CA ASN A 68 -4.58 -10.36 27.41
C ASN A 68 -5.03 -10.79 25.99
N ILE A 69 -4.17 -10.56 25.00
CA ILE A 69 -4.41 -10.95 23.60
C ILE A 69 -3.56 -12.18 23.30
N MET A 70 -4.23 -13.28 22.94
CA MET A 70 -3.57 -14.49 22.48
C MET A 70 -3.04 -14.29 21.06
N TYR A 71 -1.92 -14.95 20.76
CA TYR A 71 -1.35 -14.88 19.43
C TYR A 71 -0.80 -16.23 18.98
N THR A 72 -0.83 -16.44 17.66
CA THR A 72 -0.03 -17.45 16.98
C THR A 72 0.96 -16.70 16.09
N SER A 73 2.23 -17.11 16.06
CA SER A 73 3.25 -16.42 15.27
C SER A 73 3.90 -17.36 14.26
N GLN A 74 4.09 -16.88 13.03
CA GLN A 74 4.82 -17.60 11.99
C GLN A 74 5.81 -16.68 11.29
N GLU A 75 7.03 -17.18 11.09
CA GLU A 75 8.06 -16.48 10.33
C GLU A 75 7.96 -16.79 8.83
N THR A 76 8.11 -15.75 8.02
CA THR A 76 8.30 -15.89 6.58
C THR A 76 9.69 -16.50 6.31
N LYS A 77 9.82 -17.18 5.16
CA LYS A 77 11.01 -17.99 4.81
C LYS A 77 11.61 -17.57 3.47
N TYR A 78 10.77 -17.14 2.55
CA TYR A 78 11.10 -16.71 1.20
C TYR A 78 10.05 -15.68 0.74
N GLN A 79 10.29 -15.03 -0.41
CA GLN A 79 9.36 -14.06 -1.02
C GLN A 79 8.01 -14.72 -1.36
N LEU A 80 6.89 -14.02 -1.19
CA LEU A 80 5.53 -14.56 -1.37
C LEU A 80 5.11 -15.63 -0.33
N HIS A 81 5.95 -15.96 0.65
CA HIS A 81 5.53 -16.90 1.69
C HIS A 81 4.37 -16.32 2.53
N ALA A 82 4.31 -15.00 2.78
CA ALA A 82 3.19 -14.43 3.54
C ALA A 82 1.86 -14.51 2.75
N GLN A 83 1.93 -14.42 1.42
CA GLN A 83 0.79 -14.62 0.53
C GLN A 83 0.25 -16.05 0.66
N GLU A 84 1.13 -17.05 0.61
CA GLU A 84 0.73 -18.45 0.82
C GLU A 84 0.12 -18.69 2.20
N LEU A 85 0.68 -18.07 3.24
CA LEU A 85 0.14 -18.17 4.60
C LEU A 85 -1.27 -17.57 4.66
N ALA A 86 -1.47 -16.36 4.14
CA ALA A 86 -2.76 -15.70 4.12
C ALA A 86 -3.80 -16.51 3.31
N TYR A 87 -3.40 -17.08 2.18
CA TYR A 87 -4.27 -17.93 1.35
C TYR A 87 -4.72 -19.19 2.12
N LYS A 88 -3.82 -19.86 2.87
CA LYS A 88 -4.12 -21.12 3.58
C LYS A 88 -4.66 -20.95 5.00
N LEU A 89 -4.63 -19.73 5.55
CA LEU A 89 -4.98 -19.48 6.95
C LEU A 89 -6.46 -19.79 7.23
N ASP A 90 -6.72 -20.46 8.35
CA ASP A 90 -8.06 -20.60 8.89
C ASP A 90 -8.44 -19.33 9.66
N LEU A 91 -9.14 -18.45 8.97
CA LEU A 91 -9.48 -17.10 9.45
C LEU A 91 -10.45 -17.11 10.65
N LEU A 92 -11.25 -18.16 10.84
CA LEU A 92 -12.22 -18.27 11.94
C LEU A 92 -11.55 -18.36 13.32
N LYS A 93 -10.26 -18.71 13.36
CA LYS A 93 -9.47 -18.81 14.59
C LYS A 93 -8.98 -17.46 15.12
N TYR A 94 -9.03 -16.40 14.31
CA TYR A 94 -8.37 -15.14 14.59
C TYR A 94 -9.31 -13.95 14.37
N ASP A 95 -9.06 -12.87 15.11
CA ASP A 95 -9.79 -11.61 15.01
C ASP A 95 -9.02 -10.56 14.19
N GLY A 96 -7.81 -10.91 13.73
CA GLY A 96 -6.95 -10.08 12.90
C GLY A 96 -5.62 -10.75 12.53
N ILE A 97 -5.01 -10.27 11.44
CA ILE A 97 -3.68 -10.67 10.97
C ILE A 97 -2.74 -9.48 11.19
N VAL A 98 -1.59 -9.69 11.83
CA VAL A 98 -0.63 -8.64 12.17
C VAL A 98 0.72 -8.93 11.53
N CYS A 99 1.17 -8.04 10.66
CA CYS A 99 2.46 -8.11 10.01
C CYS A 99 3.51 -7.34 10.82
N ILE A 100 4.57 -8.02 11.26
CA ILE A 100 5.76 -7.39 11.84
C ILE A 100 6.85 -7.42 10.76
N SER A 101 6.81 -6.41 9.88
CA SER A 101 7.61 -6.34 8.66
C SER A 101 7.65 -4.90 8.13
N GLY A 102 8.12 -4.71 6.89
CA GLY A 102 7.75 -3.56 6.06
C GLY A 102 6.50 -3.84 5.24
N ASP A 103 6.17 -2.88 4.40
CA ASP A 103 4.95 -2.82 3.61
C ASP A 103 4.71 -4.04 2.70
N GLY A 104 5.73 -4.55 2.01
CA GLY A 104 5.56 -5.65 1.04
C GLY A 104 4.94 -6.93 1.62
N VAL A 105 5.16 -7.23 2.91
CA VAL A 105 4.50 -8.41 3.54
C VAL A 105 3.01 -8.17 3.74
N LEU A 106 2.58 -6.93 4.01
CA LEU A 106 1.17 -6.59 4.09
C LEU A 106 0.51 -6.74 2.70
N VAL A 107 1.22 -6.34 1.64
CA VAL A 107 0.79 -6.49 0.24
C VAL A 107 0.64 -7.97 -0.13
N GLU A 108 1.62 -8.80 0.22
CA GLU A 108 1.55 -10.26 0.06
C GLU A 108 0.31 -10.83 0.75
N VAL A 109 0.02 -10.41 1.99
CA VAL A 109 -1.16 -10.86 2.74
C VAL A 109 -2.46 -10.47 2.03
N VAL A 110 -2.58 -9.21 1.58
CA VAL A 110 -3.77 -8.73 0.82
C VAL A 110 -3.98 -9.56 -0.44
N ASN A 111 -2.93 -9.76 -1.23
CA ASN A 111 -3.00 -10.57 -2.45
C ASN A 111 -3.39 -12.03 -2.14
N GLY A 112 -2.89 -12.60 -1.04
CA GLY A 112 -3.21 -13.96 -0.61
C GLY A 112 -4.66 -14.11 -0.19
N LEU A 113 -5.24 -13.12 0.50
CA LEU A 113 -6.65 -13.10 0.88
C LEU A 113 -7.57 -12.94 -0.33
N LEU A 114 -7.21 -12.07 -1.28
CA LEU A 114 -7.99 -11.83 -2.49
C LEU A 114 -7.98 -13.01 -3.49
N GLN A 115 -7.02 -13.92 -3.37
CA GLN A 115 -6.95 -15.14 -4.18
C GLN A 115 -7.86 -16.27 -3.68
N ARG A 116 -8.42 -16.16 -2.48
CA ARG A 116 -9.27 -17.20 -1.87
C ARG A 116 -10.66 -17.26 -2.49
N ASP A 117 -11.34 -18.40 -2.35
CA ASP A 117 -12.73 -18.55 -2.78
C ASP A 117 -13.69 -17.67 -1.96
N ASP A 118 -13.42 -17.54 -0.66
CA ASP A 118 -14.16 -16.73 0.31
C ASP A 118 -13.57 -15.31 0.47
N TRP A 119 -12.94 -14.79 -0.59
CA TRP A 119 -12.20 -13.51 -0.55
C TRP A 119 -13.02 -12.35 0.01
N ASP A 120 -14.32 -12.31 -0.25
CA ASP A 120 -15.26 -11.25 0.12
C ASP A 120 -15.37 -11.10 1.64
N THR A 121 -15.35 -12.23 2.35
CA THR A 121 -15.28 -12.26 3.82
C THR A 121 -13.84 -12.18 4.32
N ALA A 122 -12.91 -12.84 3.62
CA ALA A 122 -11.51 -12.92 4.01
C ALA A 122 -10.81 -11.56 4.03
N ILE A 123 -11.04 -10.70 3.03
CA ILE A 123 -10.42 -9.38 2.93
C ILE A 123 -10.92 -8.39 4.00
N LYS A 124 -12.07 -8.68 4.63
CA LYS A 124 -12.58 -7.91 5.77
C LYS A 124 -11.92 -8.28 7.10
N MET A 125 -11.07 -9.32 7.12
CA MET A 125 -10.20 -9.62 8.24
C MET A 125 -9.29 -8.41 8.54
N PRO A 126 -9.34 -7.83 9.75
CA PRO A 126 -8.53 -6.65 10.07
C PRO A 126 -7.02 -6.95 9.96
N LEU A 127 -6.32 -6.11 9.19
CA LEU A 127 -4.89 -6.22 8.96
C LEU A 127 -4.13 -5.17 9.79
N GLY A 128 -3.16 -5.62 10.57
CA GLY A 128 -2.26 -4.76 11.34
C GLY A 128 -0.87 -4.73 10.72
N ILE A 129 -0.21 -3.58 10.78
CA ILE A 129 1.20 -3.45 10.43
C ILE A 129 1.99 -2.83 11.58
N ILE A 130 3.05 -3.51 12.00
CA ILE A 130 4.00 -3.05 13.00
C ILE A 130 5.35 -2.88 12.30
N PRO A 131 5.92 -1.66 12.28
CA PRO A 131 7.05 -1.34 11.43
C PRO A 131 8.32 -2.09 11.87
N ALA A 132 8.85 -2.91 10.99
CA ALA A 132 10.13 -3.60 11.15
C ALA A 132 10.96 -3.65 9.85
N GLY A 133 10.48 -3.03 8.76
CA GLY A 133 11.13 -3.01 7.45
C GLY A 133 11.87 -1.72 7.12
N THR A 134 12.35 -1.66 5.87
CA THR A 134 13.01 -0.47 5.31
C THR A 134 11.99 0.57 4.85
N GLY A 135 10.94 0.17 4.12
CA GLY A 135 9.73 0.96 3.87
C GLY A 135 8.67 0.59 4.90
N ASN A 136 8.06 1.61 5.53
CA ASN A 136 6.96 1.45 6.51
C ASN A 136 5.91 2.54 6.29
N GLY A 137 5.58 2.82 5.03
CA GLY A 137 4.66 3.87 4.61
C GLY A 137 3.27 3.71 5.21
N MET A 138 2.71 2.48 5.20
CA MET A 138 1.38 2.23 5.75
C MET A 138 1.32 2.53 7.26
N ALA A 139 2.30 2.02 8.02
CA ALA A 139 2.38 2.25 9.46
C ALA A 139 2.58 3.75 9.79
N LYS A 140 3.40 4.45 9.01
CA LYS A 140 3.60 5.90 9.15
C LYS A 140 2.31 6.65 8.86
N SER A 141 1.62 6.34 7.76
CA SER A 141 0.34 6.96 7.39
C SER A 141 -0.73 6.81 8.47
N LEU A 142 -0.92 5.59 8.99
CA LEU A 142 -1.94 5.33 10.01
C LEU A 142 -1.69 6.10 11.30
N LEU A 143 -0.43 6.21 11.72
CA LEU A 143 -0.06 6.94 12.94
C LEU A 143 -0.13 8.46 12.75
N ASP A 144 0.36 8.95 11.61
CA ASP A 144 0.46 10.38 11.32
C ASP A 144 -0.91 11.05 11.20
N VAL A 145 -1.86 10.42 10.50
CA VAL A 145 -3.24 10.92 10.35
C VAL A 145 -3.95 11.02 11.70
N ALA A 146 -3.68 10.09 12.62
CA ALA A 146 -4.21 10.12 13.97
C ALA A 146 -3.44 11.07 14.93
N GLY A 147 -2.43 11.81 14.44
CA GLY A 147 -1.58 12.67 15.27
C GLY A 147 -0.65 11.91 16.22
N GLU A 148 -0.52 10.59 16.06
CA GLU A 148 0.35 9.77 16.89
C GLU A 148 1.79 9.76 16.40
N MET A 149 2.74 9.80 17.35
CA MET A 149 4.15 9.65 17.03
C MET A 149 4.40 8.30 16.35
N TYR A 150 5.12 8.33 15.22
CA TYR A 150 5.57 7.12 14.55
C TYR A 150 6.45 6.26 15.48
N SER A 151 5.93 5.12 15.94
CA SER A 151 6.64 4.21 16.82
C SER A 151 6.02 2.80 16.79
N ILE A 152 6.85 1.81 17.10
CA ILE A 152 6.44 0.40 17.23
C ILE A 152 5.35 0.26 18.31
N GLN A 153 5.50 0.99 19.42
CA GLN A 153 4.55 0.96 20.53
C GLN A 153 3.18 1.45 20.06
N ASN A 154 3.12 2.60 19.39
CA ASN A 154 1.84 3.16 18.93
C ASN A 154 1.16 2.27 17.89
N ALA A 155 1.93 1.70 16.94
CA ALA A 155 1.40 0.70 16.01
C ALA A 155 0.86 -0.54 16.72
N THR A 156 1.55 -1.03 17.76
CA THR A 156 1.07 -2.15 18.59
C THR A 156 -0.20 -1.77 19.36
N PHE A 157 -0.28 -0.54 19.88
CA PHE A 157 -1.47 -0.03 20.58
C PHE A 157 -2.68 0.14 19.65
N ALA A 158 -2.48 0.46 18.38
CA ALA A 158 -3.55 0.48 17.38
C ALA A 158 -4.20 -0.91 17.26
N VAL A 159 -3.39 -1.96 17.12
CA VAL A 159 -3.86 -3.36 17.12
C VAL A 159 -4.57 -3.72 18.43
N ILE A 160 -3.97 -3.41 19.58
CA ILE A 160 -4.54 -3.74 20.90
C ILE A 160 -5.90 -3.08 21.13
N ARG A 161 -6.05 -1.81 20.72
CA ARG A 161 -7.31 -1.08 20.83
C ARG A 161 -8.38 -1.60 19.88
N GLY A 162 -7.97 -2.23 18.78
CA GLY A 162 -8.88 -2.93 17.88
C GLY A 162 -9.76 -2.02 17.03
N HIS A 163 -9.52 -0.70 17.03
CA HIS A 163 -10.21 0.21 16.12
C HIS A 163 -9.81 -0.09 14.68
N LYS A 164 -10.78 -0.01 13.77
CA LYS A 164 -10.65 -0.48 12.39
C LYS A 164 -11.03 0.65 11.45
N ARG A 165 -10.28 0.75 10.35
CA ARG A 165 -10.52 1.70 9.27
C ARG A 165 -10.60 0.93 7.94
N PRO A 166 -11.55 1.28 7.05
CA PRO A 166 -11.55 0.76 5.69
C PRO A 166 -10.30 1.25 4.92
N LEU A 167 -9.80 0.41 4.02
CA LEU A 167 -8.66 0.69 3.17
C LEU A 167 -9.00 0.39 1.71
N ASP A 168 -8.77 1.36 0.85
CA ASP A 168 -8.86 1.24 -0.59
C ASP A 168 -7.82 0.25 -1.12
N VAL A 169 -8.23 -0.52 -2.12
CA VAL A 169 -7.34 -1.47 -2.80
C VAL A 169 -7.36 -1.15 -4.28
N ALA A 170 -6.18 -0.87 -4.84
CA ALA A 170 -6.00 -0.66 -6.26
C ALA A 170 -5.81 -2.00 -6.97
N THR A 171 -6.61 -2.26 -8.00
CA THR A 171 -6.41 -3.37 -8.93
C THR A 171 -5.59 -2.87 -10.11
N VAL A 172 -4.38 -3.42 -10.26
CA VAL A 172 -3.49 -3.19 -11.41
C VAL A 172 -3.65 -4.37 -12.37
N LEU A 173 -4.09 -4.10 -13.59
CA LEU A 173 -4.45 -5.09 -14.60
C LEU A 173 -3.65 -4.86 -15.88
N GLN A 174 -3.13 -5.94 -16.45
CA GLN A 174 -2.62 -5.95 -17.82
C GLN A 174 -2.93 -7.30 -18.48
N GLY A 175 -3.82 -7.30 -19.48
CA GLY A 175 -4.30 -8.54 -20.07
C GLY A 175 -5.10 -9.37 -19.06
N GLU A 176 -4.64 -10.59 -18.78
CA GLU A 176 -5.23 -11.47 -17.75
C GLU A 176 -4.46 -11.42 -16.42
N THR A 177 -3.30 -10.77 -16.40
CA THR A 177 -2.48 -10.62 -15.20
C THR A 177 -3.03 -9.52 -14.32
N ARG A 178 -3.17 -9.81 -13.03
CA ARG A 178 -3.63 -8.86 -12.01
C ARG A 178 -2.68 -8.82 -10.81
N PHE A 179 -2.56 -7.63 -10.24
CA PHE A 179 -1.86 -7.38 -8.98
C PHE A 179 -2.67 -6.41 -8.13
N PHE A 180 -2.76 -6.67 -6.83
CA PHE A 180 -3.47 -5.78 -5.90
C PHE A 180 -2.47 -4.93 -5.14
N SER A 181 -2.65 -3.62 -5.20
CA SER A 181 -1.82 -2.63 -4.52
C SER A 181 -2.60 -1.94 -3.42
N ILE A 182 -1.90 -1.61 -2.33
CA ILE A 182 -2.45 -0.85 -1.21
C ILE A 182 -1.64 0.41 -0.90
N LEU A 183 -0.55 0.66 -1.63
CA LEU A 183 0.36 1.79 -1.37
C LEU A 183 0.58 2.67 -2.60
N MET A 184 1.29 2.19 -3.61
CA MET A 184 1.64 2.99 -4.77
C MET A 184 1.99 2.18 -6.02
N LEU A 185 1.68 2.76 -7.18
CA LEU A 185 2.29 2.42 -8.46
C LEU A 185 3.20 3.58 -8.88
N THR A 186 4.42 3.28 -9.32
CA THR A 186 5.37 4.28 -9.80
C THR A 186 6.00 3.91 -11.15
N TRP A 187 6.30 4.94 -11.93
CA TRP A 187 7.00 4.81 -13.21
C TRP A 187 7.96 5.98 -13.42
N GLY A 188 9.13 5.69 -13.98
CA GLY A 188 10.19 6.68 -14.21
C GLY A 188 11.14 6.81 -13.02
N LEU A 189 11.50 8.04 -12.65
CA LEU A 189 12.57 8.31 -11.66
C LEU A 189 12.36 7.60 -10.32
N VAL A 190 11.12 7.54 -9.80
CA VAL A 190 10.84 6.92 -8.49
C VAL A 190 11.07 5.41 -8.57
N ALA A 191 10.52 4.74 -9.59
CA ALA A 191 10.73 3.32 -9.84
C ALA A 191 12.21 2.97 -10.09
N ASP A 192 12.91 3.81 -10.87
CA ASP A 192 14.36 3.67 -11.08
C ASP A 192 15.12 3.68 -9.75
N ILE A 193 14.73 4.56 -8.83
CA ILE A 193 15.37 4.68 -7.52
C ILE A 193 15.05 3.47 -6.66
N ASP A 194 13.79 3.06 -6.54
CA ASP A 194 13.45 1.99 -5.62
C ASP A 194 14.09 0.67 -6.04
N ILE A 195 13.99 0.35 -7.34
CA ILE A 195 14.44 -0.93 -7.89
C ILE A 195 15.96 -0.95 -8.14
N GLU A 196 16.54 0.03 -8.84
CA GLU A 196 17.97 -0.03 -9.18
C GLU A 196 18.87 0.20 -7.95
N SER A 197 18.34 0.76 -6.85
CA SER A 197 19.09 0.93 -5.61
C SER A 197 19.09 -0.33 -4.72
N GLU A 198 18.34 -1.38 -5.07
CA GLU A 198 18.32 -2.64 -4.29
C GLU A 198 19.69 -3.32 -4.20
N LYS A 199 20.55 -3.15 -5.21
CA LYS A 199 21.96 -3.59 -5.14
C LYS A 199 22.76 -2.96 -3.99
N TYR A 200 22.26 -1.86 -3.42
CA TYR A 200 22.81 -1.16 -2.25
C TYR A 200 21.98 -1.40 -0.98
N ARG A 201 21.23 -2.51 -0.88
CA ARG A 201 20.40 -2.83 0.31
C ARG A 201 21.19 -2.82 1.63
N TRP A 202 22.50 -3.08 1.58
CA TRP A 202 23.41 -2.99 2.72
C TRP A 202 23.48 -1.57 3.34
N MET A 203 23.20 -0.51 2.57
CA MET A 203 23.12 0.88 3.05
C MET A 203 21.82 1.18 3.80
N GLY A 204 20.89 0.22 3.88
CA GLY A 204 19.56 0.44 4.44
C GLY A 204 18.81 1.52 3.66
N ARG A 205 18.24 2.51 4.35
CA ARG A 205 17.43 3.58 3.73
C ARG A 205 18.23 4.60 2.96
N THR A 206 19.47 4.86 3.38
CA THR A 206 20.35 5.82 2.73
C THR A 206 20.64 5.46 1.27
N ARG A 207 20.37 4.21 0.86
CA ARG A 207 20.39 3.79 -0.55
C ARG A 207 19.51 4.67 -1.44
N ILE A 208 18.35 5.11 -0.94
CA ILE A 208 17.36 5.89 -1.69
C ILE A 208 17.93 7.28 -1.98
N ASP A 209 18.41 7.99 -0.96
CA ASP A 209 19.03 9.30 -1.10
C ASP A 209 20.29 9.25 -2.00
N PHE A 210 21.15 8.25 -1.77
CA PHE A 210 22.35 8.03 -2.56
C PHE A 210 22.01 7.83 -4.05
N TYR A 211 21.04 6.95 -4.33
CA TYR A 211 20.67 6.65 -5.71
C TYR A 211 19.91 7.79 -6.38
N PHE A 212 19.12 8.55 -5.62
CA PHE A 212 18.50 9.79 -6.09
C PHE A 212 19.56 10.76 -6.60
N ILE A 213 20.64 11.02 -5.84
CA ILE A 213 21.72 11.92 -6.29
C ILE A 213 22.35 11.41 -7.59
N LEU A 214 22.63 10.11 -7.69
CA LEU A 214 23.15 9.50 -8.91
C LEU A 214 22.20 9.70 -10.12
N ARG A 215 20.90 9.54 -9.90
CA ARG A 215 19.88 9.78 -10.93
C ARG A 215 19.73 11.25 -11.28
N VAL A 216 19.82 12.18 -10.34
CA VAL A 216 19.80 13.62 -10.65
C VAL A 216 21.00 14.00 -11.54
N MET A 217 22.18 13.45 -11.28
CA MET A 217 23.37 13.67 -12.12
C MET A 217 23.16 13.12 -13.54
N LYS A 218 22.59 11.91 -13.66
CA LYS A 218 22.29 11.22 -14.92
C LYS A 218 20.77 11.04 -15.10
N LEU A 219 20.08 12.17 -15.19
CA LEU A 219 18.61 12.22 -15.23
C LEU A 219 18.10 11.55 -16.49
N ARG A 220 17.04 10.76 -16.33
CA ARG A 220 16.32 10.12 -17.42
C ARG A 220 14.95 10.75 -17.53
N LYS A 221 14.48 10.88 -18.76
CA LYS A 221 13.12 11.33 -19.09
C LYS A 221 12.44 10.24 -19.89
N TYR A 222 11.14 10.11 -19.72
CA TYR A 222 10.37 9.01 -20.26
C TYR A 222 9.23 9.55 -21.12
N ASN A 223 9.19 9.12 -22.38
CA ASN A 223 8.02 9.35 -23.22
C ASN A 223 6.94 8.38 -22.77
N GLY A 224 5.73 8.88 -22.56
CA GLY A 224 4.60 8.06 -22.15
C GLY A 224 3.30 8.81 -22.39
N HIS A 225 2.23 8.06 -22.42
CA HIS A 225 0.87 8.57 -22.50
C HIS A 225 0.10 8.02 -21.31
N LEU A 226 -0.78 8.84 -20.74
CA LEU A 226 -1.65 8.40 -19.66
C LEU A 226 -3.06 8.86 -19.92
N GLU A 227 -4.00 8.02 -19.51
CA GLU A 227 -5.43 8.31 -19.56
C GLU A 227 -6.00 8.13 -18.16
N PHE A 228 -6.90 9.00 -17.73
CA PHE A 228 -7.49 8.92 -16.40
C PHE A 228 -8.91 9.45 -16.35
N VAL A 229 -9.65 9.00 -15.34
CA VAL A 229 -10.92 9.58 -14.92
C VAL A 229 -10.66 10.43 -13.68
N PRO A 230 -10.72 11.78 -13.76
CA PRO A 230 -10.49 12.65 -12.62
C PRO A 230 -11.56 12.47 -11.53
N ALA A 231 -11.18 12.72 -10.29
CA ALA A 231 -12.14 12.93 -9.20
C ALA A 231 -12.88 14.26 -9.39
N PRO A 232 -14.09 14.42 -8.85
CA PRO A 232 -14.84 15.69 -8.94
C PRO A 232 -13.98 16.89 -8.52
N GLY A 233 -13.92 17.91 -9.38
CA GLY A 233 -13.13 19.12 -9.12
C GLY A 233 -11.67 19.02 -9.58
N HIS A 234 -11.23 17.91 -10.15
CA HIS A 234 -9.91 17.74 -10.79
C HIS A 234 -9.97 17.75 -12.32
N ASP A 235 -11.11 18.16 -12.88
CA ASP A 235 -11.43 18.12 -14.31
C ASP A 235 -10.71 19.21 -15.13
N PHE A 236 -9.81 19.97 -14.53
CA PHE A 236 -9.08 21.04 -15.22
C PHE A 236 -7.72 20.56 -15.77
N TYR A 237 -7.32 19.32 -15.48
CA TYR A 237 -6.08 18.72 -15.99
C TYR A 237 -6.33 17.82 -17.20
N GLY A 238 -5.43 17.91 -18.18
CA GLY A 238 -5.46 17.05 -19.37
C GLY A 238 -6.53 17.41 -20.39
N GLU A 239 -6.33 16.90 -21.60
CA GLU A 239 -7.25 17.14 -22.71
C GLU A 239 -8.43 16.15 -22.63
N PRO A 240 -9.69 16.61 -22.82
CA PRO A 240 -10.84 15.73 -22.91
C PRO A 240 -10.72 14.77 -24.09
N LYS A 241 -10.90 13.47 -23.85
CA LYS A 241 -10.93 12.48 -24.92
C LYS A 241 -12.33 12.45 -25.53
N LYS A 242 -12.47 12.97 -26.76
CA LYS A 242 -13.69 12.73 -27.56
C LYS A 242 -13.72 11.25 -27.95
N GLU A 243 -14.79 10.53 -27.60
CA GLU A 243 -14.94 9.13 -27.96
C GLU A 243 -14.71 8.92 -29.47
N SER A 244 -13.62 8.27 -29.83
CA SER A 244 -13.43 7.67 -31.16
C SER A 244 -13.61 6.16 -31.04
N THR A 245 -14.78 5.71 -31.52
CA THR A 245 -15.04 4.38 -32.11
C THR A 245 -14.29 3.16 -31.55
N SER A 246 -15.03 2.40 -30.73
CA SER A 246 -15.12 0.93 -30.74
C SER A 246 -13.83 0.10 -30.82
N HIS A 247 -13.36 -0.35 -29.64
CA HIS A 247 -12.94 -1.75 -29.48
C HIS A 247 -13.87 -2.45 -28.50
N ARG A 248 -14.91 -3.04 -29.11
CA ARG A 248 -15.89 -3.93 -28.51
C ARG A 248 -15.15 -5.18 -28.02
N ARG A 249 -14.74 -5.22 -26.75
CA ARG A 249 -14.73 -6.47 -25.98
C ARG A 249 -15.96 -6.47 -25.09
N THR A 250 -17.07 -6.87 -25.69
CA THR A 250 -18.12 -7.56 -24.94
C THR A 250 -17.46 -8.78 -24.32
N ILE A 251 -17.35 -8.81 -23.00
CA ILE A 251 -17.37 -10.07 -22.26
C ILE A 251 -18.79 -10.60 -22.50
N ASP A 252 -18.95 -11.32 -23.60
CA ASP A 252 -20.19 -11.98 -23.96
C ASP A 252 -20.20 -13.31 -23.23
N THR A 253 -20.75 -13.32 -22.02
CA THR A 253 -21.09 -14.54 -21.29
C THR A 253 -22.35 -15.18 -21.89
N SER A 254 -22.37 -15.42 -23.21
CA SER A 254 -23.41 -16.22 -23.84
C SER A 254 -23.03 -16.78 -25.23
N SER A 255 -22.18 -17.80 -25.29
CA SER A 255 -22.31 -18.81 -26.36
C SER A 255 -21.82 -20.19 -25.91
N ARG A 256 -22.62 -21.18 -26.27
CA ARG A 256 -22.56 -22.58 -25.85
C ARG A 256 -21.34 -23.28 -26.43
N VAL A 257 -20.62 -24.00 -25.57
CA VAL A 257 -19.84 -25.18 -25.95
C VAL A 257 -20.26 -26.29 -24.99
N ASP A 258 -20.91 -27.32 -25.54
CA ASP A 258 -21.04 -28.64 -24.93
C ASP A 258 -19.64 -29.19 -24.64
N GLY A 259 -19.42 -29.71 -23.43
CA GLY A 259 -18.20 -30.43 -23.08
C GLY A 259 -17.50 -29.87 -21.84
N ASP A 260 -17.88 -30.44 -20.70
CA ASP A 260 -17.15 -30.66 -19.45
C ASP A 260 -15.87 -29.83 -19.12
N SER A 261 -15.82 -29.34 -17.87
CA SER A 261 -14.75 -28.56 -17.21
C SER A 261 -14.82 -27.02 -17.33
N LYS A 262 -15.86 -26.40 -16.73
CA LYS A 262 -15.77 -24.98 -16.31
C LYS A 262 -14.72 -24.87 -15.19
N VAL A 263 -13.52 -24.40 -15.50
CA VAL A 263 -12.59 -23.89 -14.49
C VAL A 263 -13.30 -22.72 -13.81
N LYS A 264 -13.76 -22.89 -12.57
CA LYS A 264 -14.19 -21.76 -11.74
C LYS A 264 -13.00 -20.82 -11.63
N GLN A 265 -13.10 -19.61 -12.17
CA GLN A 265 -12.13 -18.56 -11.85
C GLN A 265 -12.35 -18.19 -10.37
N THR A 266 -11.47 -18.69 -9.51
CA THR A 266 -11.48 -18.48 -8.06
C THR A 266 -10.86 -17.12 -7.72
N GLY A 267 -11.27 -16.51 -6.60
CA GLY A 267 -10.75 -15.21 -6.13
C GLY A 267 -11.39 -13.97 -6.73
N TYR A 268 -11.02 -12.81 -6.17
CA TYR A 268 -11.46 -11.50 -6.59
C TYR A 268 -11.00 -11.19 -8.03
N GLN A 269 -11.91 -10.68 -8.87
CA GLN A 269 -11.65 -10.49 -10.30
C GLN A 269 -11.20 -9.05 -10.62
N CYS A 270 -12.01 -8.06 -10.26
CA CYS A 270 -11.77 -6.62 -10.39
C CYS A 270 -13.08 -5.88 -10.01
N PRO A 271 -13.07 -4.55 -9.84
CA PRO A 271 -14.29 -3.80 -9.62
C PRO A 271 -15.28 -4.01 -10.77
N SER A 272 -16.56 -4.18 -10.46
CA SER A 272 -17.63 -4.29 -11.47
C SER A 272 -17.94 -2.96 -12.19
N THR A 273 -17.28 -1.88 -11.80
CA THR A 273 -17.57 -0.51 -12.27
C THR A 273 -17.15 -0.32 -13.73
N SER A 274 -18.12 -0.04 -14.60
CA SER A 274 -17.84 0.31 -15.98
C SER A 274 -17.52 1.80 -16.12
N PHE A 275 -16.37 2.11 -16.71
CA PHE A 275 -15.94 3.48 -16.99
C PHE A 275 -16.26 3.91 -18.44
N LYS A 276 -17.27 3.29 -19.07
CA LYS A 276 -17.63 3.56 -20.47
C LYS A 276 -18.16 4.98 -20.66
N ASP A 277 -19.03 5.44 -19.77
CA ASP A 277 -19.64 6.78 -19.85
C ASP A 277 -18.87 7.83 -19.04
N SER A 278 -17.62 7.54 -18.65
CA SER A 278 -16.79 8.46 -17.85
C SER A 278 -16.05 9.46 -18.72
N GLU A 279 -15.86 10.69 -18.22
CA GLU A 279 -15.08 11.72 -18.91
C GLU A 279 -13.57 11.45 -18.79
N TRP A 280 -13.06 10.61 -19.68
CA TRP A 280 -11.63 10.31 -19.76
C TRP A 280 -10.84 11.54 -20.24
N ARG A 281 -9.69 11.74 -19.59
CA ARG A 281 -8.72 12.78 -19.96
C ARG A 281 -7.36 12.16 -20.23
N SER A 282 -6.58 12.83 -21.08
CA SER A 282 -5.25 12.38 -21.45
C SER A 282 -4.17 13.40 -21.17
N LEU A 283 -3.00 12.91 -20.80
CA LEU A 283 -1.75 13.67 -20.74
C LEU A 283 -0.64 12.92 -21.46
N GLU A 284 0.12 13.65 -22.26
CA GLU A 284 1.30 13.13 -22.94
C GLU A 284 2.59 13.68 -22.31
N GLY A 285 3.62 12.86 -22.33
CA GLY A 285 4.94 13.17 -21.82
C GLY A 285 5.73 14.13 -22.72
N PRO A 286 7.00 14.41 -22.37
CA PRO A 286 7.83 13.60 -21.49
C PRO A 286 7.61 13.81 -20.00
N PHE A 287 7.79 12.74 -19.22
CA PHE A 287 7.71 12.74 -17.76
C PHE A 287 9.06 12.38 -17.13
N ILE A 288 9.33 12.95 -15.95
CA ILE A 288 10.43 12.49 -15.08
C ILE A 288 9.93 11.34 -14.20
N ALA A 289 8.76 11.50 -13.60
CA ALA A 289 8.16 10.49 -12.72
C ALA A 289 6.63 10.54 -12.78
N ILE A 290 6.02 9.39 -12.59
CA ILE A 290 4.59 9.20 -12.36
C ILE A 290 4.44 8.38 -11.09
N SER A 291 3.54 8.79 -10.20
CA SER A 291 3.22 8.06 -8.98
C SER A 291 1.72 8.13 -8.72
N LEU A 292 1.07 6.97 -8.64
CA LEU A 292 -0.29 6.80 -8.14
C LEU A 292 -0.18 6.28 -6.73
N VAL A 293 -0.82 6.93 -5.77
CA VAL A 293 -0.60 6.67 -4.36
C VAL A 293 -1.95 6.57 -3.65
N ASN A 294 -2.07 5.59 -2.76
CA ASN A 294 -3.28 5.25 -2.03
C ASN A 294 -3.26 5.77 -0.58
N VAL A 295 -2.08 6.05 -0.01
CA VAL A 295 -1.92 6.57 1.36
C VAL A 295 -0.89 7.70 1.41
N PRO A 296 -0.93 8.60 2.41
CA PRO A 296 -0.07 9.77 2.39
C PRO A 296 1.43 9.48 2.36
N TRP A 297 1.88 8.55 3.19
CA TRP A 297 3.28 8.18 3.34
C TRP A 297 3.58 6.84 2.68
N VAL A 298 4.62 6.80 1.85
CA VAL A 298 5.16 5.56 1.25
C VAL A 298 6.47 5.11 1.91
N GLY A 299 6.99 5.92 2.83
CA GLY A 299 8.12 5.63 3.69
C GLY A 299 8.18 6.64 4.84
N GLU A 300 9.13 6.47 5.77
CA GLU A 300 9.20 7.35 6.96
C GLU A 300 9.52 8.82 6.62
N ASP A 301 10.23 9.06 5.51
CA ASP A 301 10.65 10.39 5.05
C ASP A 301 10.10 10.72 3.65
N SER A 302 9.00 10.08 3.23
CA SER A 302 8.42 10.27 1.90
C SER A 302 6.90 10.32 1.96
N MET A 303 6.36 11.52 1.76
CA MET A 303 4.93 11.82 1.69
C MET A 303 4.57 12.33 0.29
N PRO A 304 4.52 11.45 -0.73
CA PRO A 304 4.20 11.87 -2.11
C PRO A 304 2.77 12.36 -2.28
N ALA A 305 1.84 11.93 -1.42
CA ALA A 305 0.40 12.21 -1.52
C ALA A 305 -0.20 12.82 -0.25
N PRO A 306 0.11 14.07 0.10
CA PRO A 306 -0.33 14.69 1.36
C PRO A 306 -1.86 14.78 1.54
N LYS A 307 -2.65 14.60 0.47
CA LYS A 307 -4.12 14.65 0.51
C LYS A 307 -4.79 13.28 0.33
N ALA A 308 -4.01 12.20 0.29
CA ALA A 308 -4.54 10.85 0.18
C ALA A 308 -5.37 10.49 1.42
N GLU A 309 -6.50 9.83 1.18
CA GLU A 309 -7.38 9.32 2.21
C GLU A 309 -7.46 7.79 2.07
N PHE A 310 -7.63 7.08 3.18
CA PHE A 310 -7.56 5.63 3.15
C PHE A 310 -8.75 4.97 2.44
N SER A 311 -9.87 5.66 2.29
CA SER A 311 -11.12 5.06 1.84
C SER A 311 -12.02 5.99 1.03
N ASP A 312 -11.45 6.90 0.24
CA ASP A 312 -12.23 7.88 -0.53
C ASP A 312 -12.62 7.37 -1.93
N GLY A 313 -12.11 6.21 -2.35
CA GLY A 313 -12.36 5.61 -3.65
C GLY A 313 -11.56 6.26 -4.77
N PHE A 314 -10.45 6.93 -4.45
CA PHE A 314 -9.56 7.58 -5.41
C PHE A 314 -8.09 7.24 -5.15
N LEU A 315 -7.26 7.47 -6.16
CA LEU A 315 -5.80 7.44 -6.05
C LEU A 315 -5.26 8.85 -6.31
N ASP A 316 -4.27 9.25 -5.52
CA ASP A 316 -3.58 10.52 -5.70
C ASP A 316 -2.46 10.33 -6.74
N LEU A 317 -2.62 11.01 -7.88
CA LEU A 317 -1.69 11.05 -8.99
C LEU A 317 -0.74 12.25 -8.83
N ALA A 318 0.54 11.97 -8.58
CA ALA A 318 1.63 12.93 -8.58
C ALA A 318 2.52 12.71 -9.83
N LEU A 319 2.55 13.69 -10.72
CA LEU A 319 3.36 13.69 -11.95
C LEU A 319 4.45 14.74 -11.84
N ILE A 320 5.69 14.36 -12.16
CA ILE A 320 6.81 15.31 -12.29
C ILE A 320 7.11 15.50 -13.78
N LYS A 321 6.88 16.71 -14.27
CA LYS A 321 7.21 17.12 -15.66
C LYS A 321 8.70 17.39 -15.82
N ASP A 322 9.14 17.59 -17.05
CA ASP A 322 10.50 18.05 -17.33
C ASP A 322 10.81 19.35 -16.54
N CYS A 323 11.93 19.34 -15.81
CA CYS A 323 12.31 20.44 -14.93
C CYS A 323 13.83 20.50 -14.71
N PRO A 324 14.37 21.67 -14.35
CA PRO A 324 15.78 21.78 -13.97
C PRO A 324 16.15 20.87 -12.80
N LYS A 325 17.39 20.35 -12.79
CA LYS A 325 17.89 19.48 -11.72
C LYS A 325 17.80 20.11 -10.32
N SER A 326 17.97 21.43 -10.21
CA SER A 326 17.79 22.17 -8.96
C SER A 326 16.34 22.14 -8.46
N ALA A 327 15.36 22.23 -9.36
CA ALA A 327 13.95 22.09 -9.03
C ALA A 327 13.65 20.67 -8.55
N LEU A 328 14.23 19.65 -9.21
CA LEU A 328 14.07 18.25 -8.80
C LEU A 328 14.63 17.98 -7.39
N VAL A 329 15.78 18.55 -7.04
CA VAL A 329 16.34 18.49 -5.68
C VAL A 329 15.40 19.19 -4.68
N SER A 330 14.84 20.35 -5.04
CA SER A 330 13.87 21.06 -4.20
C SER A 330 12.59 20.23 -3.98
N ILE A 331 12.07 19.60 -5.03
CA ILE A 331 10.92 18.68 -4.97
C ILE A 331 11.23 17.52 -4.01
N SER A 332 12.39 16.90 -4.13
CA SER A 332 12.80 15.79 -3.25
C SER A 332 12.93 16.21 -1.79
N MET A 333 13.42 17.42 -1.49
CA MET A 333 13.46 17.91 -0.10
C MET A 333 12.06 18.14 0.46
N LYS A 334 11.15 18.69 -0.35
CA LYS A 334 9.76 19.01 0.00
C LYS A 334 8.82 17.79 0.01
N ILE A 335 9.26 16.63 -0.48
CA ILE A 335 8.45 15.40 -0.38
C ILE A 335 8.30 14.93 1.07
N ARG A 336 9.20 15.36 1.96
CA ARG A 336 9.21 15.00 3.39
C ARG A 336 8.08 15.65 4.17
N ASP A 337 7.61 16.82 3.73
CA ASP A 337 6.50 17.57 4.34
C ASP A 337 5.30 17.70 3.38
N GLY A 338 5.36 17.05 2.22
CA GLY A 338 4.32 17.04 1.19
C GLY A 338 4.15 18.36 0.44
N THR A 339 4.96 19.39 0.71
CA THR A 339 4.81 20.70 0.05
C THR A 339 5.33 20.71 -1.39
N HIS A 340 5.90 19.59 -1.87
CA HIS A 340 6.36 19.41 -3.25
C HIS A 340 5.23 19.54 -4.27
N VAL A 341 3.99 19.23 -3.87
CA VAL A 341 2.79 19.37 -4.71
C VAL A 341 2.52 20.81 -5.15
N ASN A 342 3.10 21.80 -4.47
CA ASN A 342 2.99 23.22 -4.83
C ASN A 342 4.02 23.68 -5.87
N SER A 343 4.92 22.79 -6.30
CA SER A 343 5.92 23.10 -7.33
C SER A 343 5.24 23.25 -8.70
N PRO A 344 5.63 24.22 -9.54
CA PRO A 344 5.06 24.39 -10.89
C PRO A 344 5.39 23.21 -11.83
N TYR A 345 6.34 22.36 -11.45
CA TYR A 345 6.73 21.17 -12.22
C TYR A 345 5.98 19.90 -11.79
N VAL A 346 5.14 19.99 -10.75
CA VAL A 346 4.36 18.88 -10.24
C VAL A 346 2.89 19.09 -10.60
N ILE A 347 2.29 18.10 -11.26
CA ILE A 347 0.83 18.00 -11.32
C ILE A 347 0.40 17.05 -10.20
N TYR A 348 -0.61 17.48 -9.44
CA TYR A 348 -1.20 16.69 -8.36
C TYR A 348 -2.73 16.66 -8.50
N LEU A 349 -3.30 15.48 -8.69
CA LEU A 349 -4.76 15.31 -8.77
C LEU A 349 -5.23 13.97 -8.22
N LYS A 350 -6.52 13.87 -7.87
CA LYS A 350 -7.16 12.59 -7.55
C LYS A 350 -7.79 11.97 -8.79
N VAL A 351 -7.66 10.65 -8.95
CA VAL A 351 -8.21 9.89 -10.08
C VAL A 351 -8.93 8.65 -9.61
N LYS A 352 -10.01 8.27 -10.31
CA LYS A 352 -10.80 7.06 -10.02
C LYS A 352 -10.37 5.85 -10.85
N ALA A 353 -9.88 6.10 -12.05
CA ALA A 353 -9.32 5.11 -12.95
C ALA A 353 -8.16 5.72 -13.71
N PHE A 354 -7.19 4.89 -14.07
CA PHE A 354 -5.96 5.31 -14.73
C PHE A 354 -5.49 4.24 -15.72
N LYS A 355 -4.89 4.67 -16.82
CA LYS A 355 -4.21 3.81 -17.79
C LYS A 355 -2.85 4.39 -18.09
N LEU A 356 -1.81 3.57 -17.91
CA LEU A 356 -0.45 3.90 -18.29
C LEU A 356 -0.10 3.26 -19.62
N PHE A 357 0.39 4.08 -20.55
CA PHE A 357 1.04 3.63 -21.77
C PHE A 357 2.52 3.99 -21.65
N PRO A 358 3.32 3.13 -21.00
CA PRO A 358 4.71 3.43 -20.74
C PRO A 358 5.51 3.33 -22.04
N GLY A 359 6.26 4.38 -22.37
CA GLY A 359 7.13 4.41 -23.54
C GLY A 359 8.61 4.39 -23.18
N ASN A 360 9.43 4.66 -24.21
CA ASN A 360 10.88 4.62 -24.10
C ASN A 360 11.47 5.93 -23.54
N ARG A 361 12.72 5.84 -23.12
CA ARG A 361 13.50 7.00 -22.65
C ARG A 361 13.69 7.99 -23.80
N VAL A 362 13.65 9.28 -23.46
CA VAL A 362 13.85 10.38 -24.41
C VAL A 362 15.24 10.33 -25.04
N ASP A 363 16.28 10.20 -24.22
CA ASP A 363 17.67 10.23 -24.68
C ASP A 363 18.19 8.86 -25.18
N GLU A 364 17.49 7.77 -24.83
CA GLU A 364 17.86 6.41 -25.21
C GLU A 364 16.61 5.67 -25.75
N PRO A 365 16.19 5.91 -27.01
CA PRO A 365 14.90 5.44 -27.54
C PRO A 365 14.74 3.91 -27.66
N LYS A 366 15.84 3.15 -27.46
CA LYS A 366 15.83 1.68 -27.41
C LYS A 366 15.67 1.13 -25.98
N LYS A 367 15.56 2.00 -24.97
CA LYS A 367 15.46 1.62 -23.57
C LYS A 367 14.16 2.10 -22.96
N GLY A 368 13.45 1.20 -22.30
CA GLY A 368 12.26 1.52 -21.51
C GLY A 368 12.56 2.00 -20.09
N GLY A 369 11.48 2.10 -19.31
CA GLY A 369 11.50 2.35 -17.87
C GLY A 369 11.07 1.12 -17.09
N ILE A 370 10.93 1.31 -15.78
CA ILE A 370 10.48 0.29 -14.83
C ILE A 370 9.13 0.73 -14.29
N VAL A 371 8.17 -0.18 -14.24
CA VAL A 371 6.92 0.02 -13.51
C VAL A 371 6.98 -0.80 -12.23
N ASP A 372 6.93 -0.09 -11.12
CA ASP A 372 7.04 -0.61 -9.77
C ASP A 372 5.68 -0.46 -9.08
N VAL A 373 5.21 -1.51 -8.42
CA VAL A 373 3.99 -1.48 -7.60
C VAL A 373 4.30 -2.04 -6.22
N ASP A 374 4.10 -1.20 -5.20
CA ASP A 374 4.37 -1.48 -3.79
C ASP A 374 5.79 -2.03 -3.50
N GLY A 375 6.78 -1.68 -4.33
CA GLY A 375 8.17 -2.12 -4.23
C GLY A 375 8.50 -3.39 -5.03
N GLU A 376 7.53 -3.93 -5.78
CA GLU A 376 7.70 -5.09 -6.65
C GLU A 376 7.65 -4.67 -8.12
N VAL A 377 8.54 -5.23 -8.94
CA VAL A 377 8.55 -4.88 -10.36
C VAL A 377 7.51 -5.66 -11.11
N ILE A 378 6.49 -4.95 -11.59
CA ILE A 378 5.44 -5.56 -12.39
C ILE A 378 5.82 -5.60 -13.87
N ALA A 379 6.44 -4.54 -14.43
CA ALA A 379 6.77 -4.49 -15.85
C ALA A 379 8.09 -3.75 -16.12
N ARG A 380 8.80 -4.17 -17.16
CA ARG A 380 9.97 -3.48 -17.72
C ARG A 380 9.82 -3.29 -19.22
N GLY A 381 10.38 -2.18 -19.71
CA GLY A 381 10.61 -2.03 -21.15
C GLY A 381 11.94 -2.61 -21.59
N GLU A 382 12.13 -2.79 -22.89
CA GLU A 382 13.36 -3.38 -23.43
C GLU A 382 14.62 -2.62 -22.99
N GLY A 383 15.73 -3.33 -22.81
CA GLY A 383 17.05 -2.73 -22.54
C GLY A 383 17.23 -2.13 -21.14
N THR A 384 16.30 -2.35 -20.21
CA THR A 384 16.48 -2.05 -18.77
C THR A 384 17.36 -3.09 -18.06
N TYR A 385 17.91 -2.73 -16.89
CA TYR A 385 18.71 -3.64 -16.06
C TYR A 385 17.94 -4.95 -15.78
N ALA A 386 18.61 -6.08 -16.01
CA ALA A 386 18.06 -7.43 -15.88
C ALA A 386 16.88 -7.79 -16.80
N SER A 387 16.70 -7.13 -17.96
CA SER A 387 15.71 -7.59 -18.96
C SER A 387 16.18 -8.88 -19.62
N GLY A 388 15.76 -10.04 -19.10
CA GLY A 388 16.04 -11.35 -19.66
C GLY A 388 15.12 -12.43 -19.10
N GLN A 389 14.24 -12.94 -19.96
CA GLN A 389 13.41 -14.16 -19.90
C GLN A 389 12.57 -14.42 -18.62
N ASP A 390 11.25 -14.40 -18.79
CA ASP A 390 10.20 -14.99 -17.93
C ASP A 390 10.04 -14.53 -16.46
N ALA A 391 10.73 -13.48 -16.00
CA ALA A 391 10.68 -13.06 -14.59
C ALA A 391 9.65 -11.98 -14.23
N ASP A 392 9.14 -11.22 -15.20
CA ASP A 392 8.27 -10.05 -14.93
C ASP A 392 6.80 -10.44 -15.04
N LEU A 393 5.98 -9.91 -14.12
CA LEU A 393 4.54 -10.22 -14.08
C LEU A 393 3.80 -9.70 -15.34
N MET A 394 4.27 -8.59 -15.88
CA MET A 394 3.68 -7.77 -16.95
C MET A 394 4.79 -7.28 -17.92
N ALA A 395 4.42 -6.75 -19.09
CA ALA A 395 5.36 -6.31 -20.13
C ALA A 395 5.01 -4.92 -20.71
N TYR A 396 5.96 -4.26 -21.37
CA TYR A 396 5.64 -3.11 -22.22
C TYR A 396 4.90 -3.59 -23.46
N GLY A 397 3.57 -3.43 -23.46
CA GLY A 397 2.68 -3.88 -24.53
C GLY A 397 1.31 -3.20 -24.39
N PRO A 398 0.23 -3.93 -24.04
CA PRO A 398 -1.04 -3.29 -23.71
C PRO A 398 -0.91 -2.34 -22.52
N PRO A 399 -1.81 -1.34 -22.38
CA PRO A 399 -1.76 -0.42 -21.25
C PRO A 399 -1.89 -1.13 -19.92
N ILE A 400 -1.23 -0.58 -18.90
CA ILE A 400 -1.43 -0.99 -17.50
C ILE A 400 -2.63 -0.21 -16.99
N GLU A 401 -3.71 -0.89 -16.68
CA GLU A 401 -4.94 -0.31 -16.19
C GLU A 401 -4.98 -0.38 -14.67
N VAL A 402 -5.35 0.72 -14.02
CA VAL A 402 -5.47 0.82 -12.57
C VAL A 402 -6.86 1.31 -12.23
N THR A 403 -7.53 0.58 -11.34
CA THR A 403 -8.85 0.92 -10.80
C THR A 403 -8.81 0.76 -9.29
N VAL A 404 -9.65 1.47 -8.55
CA VAL A 404 -9.67 1.43 -7.08
C VAL A 404 -11.03 0.99 -6.56
N ASP A 405 -11.00 0.09 -5.59
CA ASP A 405 -12.17 -0.34 -4.83
C ASP A 405 -12.22 0.35 -3.48
N GLN A 406 -13.29 1.09 -3.26
CA GLN A 406 -13.45 1.88 -2.05
C GLN A 406 -13.63 0.98 -0.81
N GLY A 407 -12.75 1.10 0.18
CA GLY A 407 -12.83 0.43 1.47
C GLY A 407 -12.88 -1.10 1.38
N LEU A 408 -12.21 -1.68 0.37
CA LEU A 408 -12.24 -3.12 0.13
C LEU A 408 -11.63 -3.89 1.31
N ALA A 409 -10.47 -3.46 1.81
CA ALA A 409 -9.79 -4.07 2.94
C ALA A 409 -10.11 -3.36 4.27
N MET A 410 -9.78 -4.01 5.38
CA MET A 410 -9.88 -3.43 6.73
C MET A 410 -8.53 -3.44 7.41
N VAL A 411 -8.12 -2.32 7.99
CA VAL A 411 -6.86 -2.21 8.75
C VAL A 411 -7.09 -1.80 10.19
N PHE A 412 -6.24 -2.26 11.11
CA PHE A 412 -6.18 -1.71 12.45
C PHE A 412 -5.57 -0.30 12.40
N SER A 413 -6.27 0.66 13.00
CA SER A 413 -5.87 2.07 13.02
C SER A 413 -5.91 2.59 14.46
N PRO A 414 -5.06 3.57 14.81
CA PRO A 414 -5.34 4.40 15.97
C PRO A 414 -6.72 5.08 15.83
N ILE A 415 -7.26 5.50 16.96
CA ILE A 415 -8.50 6.28 16.99
C ILE A 415 -8.11 7.72 16.69
N ASP A 416 -8.78 8.37 15.74
CA ASP A 416 -8.61 9.80 15.52
C ASP A 416 -9.13 10.54 16.76
N ASP A 417 -8.36 11.47 17.33
CA ASP A 417 -8.77 12.25 18.51
C ASP A 417 -10.13 12.97 18.31
N GLN A 418 -10.53 13.21 17.05
CA GLN A 418 -11.84 13.78 16.72
C GLN A 418 -13.02 12.83 17.04
N GLN A 419 -12.83 11.51 17.03
CA GLN A 419 -13.88 10.53 17.32
C GLN A 419 -14.09 10.26 18.82
N LEU A 420 -13.17 10.71 19.69
CA LEU A 420 -13.28 10.55 21.15
C LEU A 420 -14.07 11.67 21.84
N SER A 421 -14.69 12.58 21.07
CA SER A 421 -15.46 13.73 21.57
C SER A 421 -16.99 13.51 21.63
N LEU A 422 -17.45 12.27 21.44
CA LEU A 422 -18.82 11.80 21.68
C LEU A 422 -18.84 10.83 22.85
#